data_AF-A0A3M1NRC8-F1
#
_entry.id   AF-A0A3M1NRC8-F1
#
_cell.length_a   1.000
_cell.length_b   1.000
_cell.length_c   1.000
_cell.angle_alpha   90.00
_cell.angle_beta   90.00
_cell.angle_gamma   90.00
#
_symmetry.space_group_name_H-M   'P 1'
#
loop_
_entity.id
_entity.type
_entity.pdbx_description
1 polymer ?
#
loop_
_entity_poly.entity_id
_entity_poly.type
_entity_poly.pdbx_seq_one_letter_code
_entity_poly.pdbx_strand_id
1 'polypeptide(L)'
;MRPLRSLLPLLLLPLLAACEEALAPEPAAPAYRLVGYLQGPLGVQIDDEAAARLTHVNYAFANVRDDAVVLEYPEDPARLAALTALRDRHPHLRILLSVGGWTWSENFSDAALTEESRETFAR
;
A
#
# COMPACT_ATOMS: atom_id res chain seq x y z
N MET A 1 0.23 -24.41 70.94
CA MET A 1 -0.51 -25.17 69.92
C MET A 1 -0.64 -24.31 68.66
N ARG A 2 -0.08 -24.81 67.54
CA ARG A 2 -0.22 -24.44 66.10
C ARG A 2 0.28 -23.05 65.61
N PRO A 3 1.15 -23.01 64.57
CA PRO A 3 1.66 -21.78 63.98
C PRO A 3 0.72 -21.24 62.89
N LEU A 4 0.47 -19.92 62.88
CA LEU A 4 -0.28 -19.27 61.81
C LEU A 4 0.69 -19.02 60.64
N ARG A 5 0.40 -19.71 59.53
CA ARG A 5 1.21 -19.82 58.33
C ARG A 5 1.22 -18.50 57.52
N SER A 6 2.37 -18.26 56.93
CA SER A 6 2.70 -17.24 55.92
C SER A 6 1.59 -17.09 54.86
N LEU A 7 1.08 -15.86 54.70
CA LEU A 7 0.25 -15.42 53.57
C LEU A 7 1.18 -14.88 52.48
N LEU A 8 1.67 -15.78 51.63
CA LEU A 8 2.37 -15.48 50.38
C LEU A 8 1.32 -15.21 49.28
N PRO A 9 1.46 -14.16 48.45
CA PRO A 9 0.33 -13.53 47.77
C PRO A 9 -0.13 -14.32 46.54
N LEU A 10 -1.43 -14.62 46.48
CA LEU A 10 -2.11 -15.19 45.33
C LEU A 10 -2.62 -14.05 44.43
N LEU A 11 -1.73 -13.33 43.74
CA LEU A 11 -2.11 -12.19 42.90
C LEU A 11 -1.15 -12.00 41.71
N LEU A 12 -1.00 -13.04 40.88
CA LEU A 12 -0.14 -12.95 39.68
C LEU A 12 -0.57 -13.82 38.48
N LEU A 13 -1.85 -14.12 38.32
CA LEU A 13 -2.39 -14.78 37.12
C LEU A 13 -3.71 -14.10 36.68
N PRO A 14 -3.66 -12.92 36.06
CA PRO A 14 -4.06 -12.89 34.66
C PRO A 14 -3.29 -11.81 33.88
N LEU A 15 -2.01 -12.05 33.55
CA LEU A 15 -1.26 -11.19 32.62
C LEU A 15 -0.76 -11.95 31.37
N LEU A 16 -1.12 -13.22 31.22
CA LEU A 16 -0.68 -14.08 30.11
C LEU A 16 -1.73 -14.31 29.03
N ALA A 17 -2.97 -13.85 29.21
CA ALA A 17 -4.06 -14.07 28.23
C ALA A 17 -4.24 -12.93 27.22
N ALA A 18 -3.46 -11.85 27.28
CA ALA A 18 -3.60 -10.68 26.41
C ALA A 18 -2.57 -10.61 25.26
N CYS A 19 -1.67 -11.60 25.14
CA CYS A 19 -0.70 -11.66 24.05
C CYS A 19 -1.08 -12.67 22.94
N GLU A 20 -2.27 -13.24 23.01
CA GLU A 20 -2.77 -14.22 22.04
C GLU A 20 -3.80 -13.60 21.08
N GLU A 21 -3.69 -12.31 20.77
CA GLU A 21 -4.18 -11.82 19.49
C GLU A 21 -3.19 -12.34 18.43
N ALA A 22 -3.33 -13.62 18.09
CA ALA A 22 -2.53 -14.27 17.07
C ALA A 22 -2.68 -13.43 15.79
N LEU A 23 -1.56 -12.84 15.35
CA LEU A 23 -1.45 -12.21 14.05
C LEU A 23 -1.98 -13.24 13.04
N ALA A 24 -3.18 -12.99 12.50
CA ALA A 24 -3.79 -13.88 11.53
C ALA A 24 -2.74 -14.14 10.43
N PRO A 25 -2.51 -15.41 10.03
CA PRO A 25 -1.52 -15.70 9.02
C PRO A 25 -1.85 -14.87 7.77
N GLU A 26 -0.89 -14.04 7.34
CA GLU A 26 -0.96 -13.34 6.06
C GLU A 26 -1.30 -14.40 4.99
N PRO A 27 -2.38 -14.21 4.21
CA PRO A 27 -2.77 -15.18 3.20
C PRO A 27 -1.57 -15.47 2.29
N ALA A 28 -1.31 -16.75 2.06
CA ALA A 28 -0.19 -17.18 1.21
C ALA A 28 -0.27 -16.46 -0.14
N ALA A 29 0.84 -15.81 -0.53
CA ALA A 29 0.88 -15.05 -1.78
C ALA A 29 0.47 -15.96 -2.96
N PRO A 30 -0.34 -15.46 -3.91
CA PRO A 30 -0.80 -16.27 -5.03
C PRO A 30 0.40 -16.75 -5.84
N ALA A 31 0.27 -17.96 -6.43
CA ALA A 31 1.31 -18.56 -7.25
C ALA A 31 1.77 -17.65 -8.40
N TYR A 32 0.86 -16.78 -8.88
CA TYR A 32 1.14 -15.77 -9.88
C TYR A 32 0.50 -14.42 -9.52
N ARG A 33 1.17 -13.34 -9.93
CA ARG A 33 0.62 -11.98 -9.87
C ARG A 33 0.10 -11.61 -11.25
N LEU A 34 -1.19 -11.28 -11.32
CA LEU A 34 -1.81 -10.67 -12.50
C LEU A 34 -1.81 -9.16 -12.30
N VAL A 35 -1.05 -8.45 -13.14
CA VAL A 35 -0.82 -7.00 -13.02
C VAL A 35 -1.36 -6.31 -14.26
N GLY A 36 -2.37 -5.46 -14.09
CA GLY A 36 -2.95 -4.64 -15.17
C GLY A 36 -2.41 -3.21 -15.14
N TYR A 37 -2.29 -2.58 -16.31
CA TYR A 37 -1.99 -1.15 -16.41
C TYR A 37 -3.23 -0.37 -16.83
N LEU A 38 -3.52 0.73 -16.14
CA LEU A 38 -4.56 1.68 -16.51
C LEU A 38 -3.91 2.99 -16.93
N GLN A 39 -4.21 3.42 -18.15
CA GLN A 39 -3.70 4.69 -18.67
C GLN A 39 -4.61 5.83 -18.18
N GLY A 40 -4.10 6.66 -17.27
CA GLY A 40 -4.81 7.76 -16.61
C GLY A 40 -5.63 8.63 -17.55
N PRO A 41 -5.09 9.15 -18.68
CA PRO A 41 -5.84 9.91 -19.68
C PRO A 41 -7.10 9.23 -20.21
N LEU A 42 -7.12 7.89 -20.28
CA LEU A 42 -8.27 7.11 -20.74
C LEU A 42 -9.31 6.88 -19.63
N GLY A 43 -9.04 7.37 -18.41
CA GLY A 43 -9.87 7.17 -17.24
C GLY A 43 -9.69 5.80 -16.59
N VAL A 44 -10.50 5.53 -15.57
CA VAL A 44 -10.52 4.24 -14.88
C VAL A 44 -11.36 3.27 -15.71
N GLN A 45 -10.70 2.39 -16.45
CA GLN A 45 -11.33 1.41 -17.35
C GLN A 45 -11.18 0.00 -16.77
N ILE A 46 -11.72 -0.21 -15.57
CA ILE A 46 -11.72 -1.49 -14.86
C ILE A 46 -13.06 -1.69 -14.16
N ASP A 47 -13.67 -2.86 -14.37
CA ASP A 47 -14.90 -3.27 -13.71
C ASP A 47 -14.61 -4.28 -12.58
N ASP A 48 -15.66 -4.66 -11.85
CA ASP A 48 -15.54 -5.58 -10.70
C ASP A 48 -15.10 -7.00 -11.12
N GLU A 49 -15.42 -7.45 -12.33
CA GLU A 49 -14.98 -8.77 -12.83
C GLU A 49 -13.47 -8.79 -13.08
N ALA A 50 -12.95 -7.76 -13.76
CA ALA A 50 -11.52 -7.60 -13.97
C ALA A 50 -10.78 -7.40 -12.64
N ALA A 51 -11.33 -6.61 -11.72
CA ALA A 51 -10.76 -6.37 -10.39
C ALA A 51 -10.67 -7.65 -9.54
N ALA A 52 -11.68 -8.54 -9.63
CA ALA A 52 -11.66 -9.82 -8.93
C ALA A 52 -10.54 -10.77 -9.42
N ARG A 53 -10.12 -10.62 -10.68
CA ARG A 53 -9.08 -11.47 -11.29
C ARG A 53 -7.68 -10.89 -11.12
N LEU A 54 -7.56 -9.57 -11.07
CA LEU A 54 -6.26 -8.91 -10.94
C LEU A 54 -5.75 -8.96 -9.50
N THR A 55 -4.43 -9.01 -9.38
CA THR A 55 -3.73 -8.90 -8.09
C THR A 55 -3.22 -7.48 -7.87
N HIS A 56 -2.82 -6.80 -8.96
CA HIS A 56 -2.29 -5.44 -8.92
C HIS A 56 -2.83 -4.64 -10.11
N VAL A 57 -2.98 -3.34 -9.88
CA VAL A 57 -3.24 -2.33 -10.90
C VAL A 57 -2.17 -1.25 -10.80
N ASN A 58 -1.52 -0.96 -11.93
CA ASN A 58 -0.60 0.15 -12.08
C ASN A 58 -1.34 1.31 -12.74
N TYR A 59 -1.58 2.38 -12.00
CA TYR A 59 -2.10 3.64 -12.53
C TYR A 59 -0.95 4.39 -13.23
N ALA A 60 -1.06 4.57 -14.53
CA ALA A 60 -0.01 5.08 -15.40
C ALA A 60 -0.44 6.43 -16.01
N PHE A 61 0.25 7.54 -15.81
CA PHE A 61 1.48 7.71 -15.04
C PHE A 61 1.42 9.01 -14.23
N ALA A 62 2.22 9.09 -13.17
CA ALA A 62 2.67 10.35 -12.60
C ALA A 62 3.96 10.80 -13.27
N ASN A 63 4.28 12.09 -13.18
CA ASN A 63 5.49 12.71 -13.72
C ASN A 63 6.50 13.00 -12.60
N VAL A 64 7.73 13.36 -12.97
CA VAL A 64 8.78 13.84 -12.08
C VAL A 64 9.07 15.30 -12.42
N ARG A 65 8.87 16.23 -11.48
CA ARG A 65 9.18 17.66 -11.65
C ARG A 65 9.79 18.19 -10.37
N ASP A 66 10.87 18.96 -10.50
CA ASP A 66 11.60 19.52 -9.36
C ASP A 66 11.93 18.43 -8.32
N ASP A 67 12.45 17.30 -8.80
CA ASP A 67 12.77 16.07 -8.04
C ASP A 67 11.57 15.37 -7.35
N ALA A 68 10.35 15.89 -7.46
CA ALA A 68 9.16 15.34 -6.82
C ALA A 68 8.23 14.58 -7.79
N VAL A 69 7.49 13.61 -7.26
CA VAL A 69 6.41 12.93 -7.99
C VAL A 69 5.19 13.85 -8.06
N VAL A 70 4.67 14.10 -9.26
CA VAL A 70 3.51 14.98 -9.48
C VAL A 70 2.44 14.32 -10.35
N LEU A 71 1.17 14.64 -10.07
CA LEU A 71 0.05 14.29 -10.95
C LEU A 71 -0.07 15.37 -12.03
N GLU A 72 -0.09 14.96 -13.30
CA GLU A 72 -0.04 15.90 -14.43
C GLU A 72 -1.45 16.41 -14.79
N TYR A 73 -2.48 15.59 -14.59
CA TYR A 73 -3.84 15.94 -14.98
C TYR A 73 -4.72 16.32 -13.79
N PRO A 74 -5.56 17.36 -13.92
CA PRO A 74 -6.47 17.76 -12.85
C PRO A 74 -7.50 16.68 -12.50
N GLU A 75 -7.76 15.72 -13.40
CA GLU A 75 -8.66 14.59 -13.14
C GLU A 75 -8.00 13.43 -12.38
N ASP A 76 -6.67 13.39 -12.26
CA ASP A 76 -5.96 12.28 -11.62
C ASP A 76 -6.39 12.03 -10.16
N PRO A 77 -6.61 13.06 -9.31
CA PRO A 77 -7.14 12.84 -7.96
C PRO A 77 -8.49 12.11 -7.96
N ALA A 78 -9.40 12.48 -8.86
CA ALA A 78 -10.72 11.84 -8.95
C ALA A 78 -10.61 10.38 -9.45
N ARG A 79 -9.69 10.11 -10.39
CA ARG A 79 -9.43 8.75 -10.90
C ARG A 79 -8.81 7.85 -9.83
N LEU A 80 -7.83 8.36 -9.08
CA LEU A 80 -7.22 7.63 -7.95
C LEU A 80 -8.22 7.38 -6.82
N ALA A 81 -9.12 8.32 -6.55
CA ALA A 81 -10.21 8.12 -5.60
C ALA A 81 -11.17 7.00 -6.06
N ALA A 82 -11.52 6.95 -7.35
CA ALA A 82 -12.33 5.87 -7.90
C ALA A 82 -11.64 4.50 -7.80
N LEU A 83 -10.33 4.43 -8.01
CA LEU A 83 -9.54 3.21 -7.80
C LEU A 83 -9.51 2.80 -6.32
N THR A 84 -9.37 3.75 -5.41
CA THR A 84 -9.43 3.50 -3.97
C THR A 84 -10.79 2.88 -3.59
N ALA A 85 -11.89 3.43 -4.10
CA ALA A 85 -13.24 2.89 -3.87
C ALA A 85 -13.44 1.49 -4.51
N LEU A 86 -12.74 1.17 -5.60
CA LEU A 86 -12.71 -0.18 -6.17
C LEU A 86 -11.99 -1.16 -5.23
N ARG A 87 -10.84 -0.77 -4.68
CA ARG A 87 -10.11 -1.59 -3.68
C ARG A 87 -10.94 -1.87 -2.43
N ASP A 88 -11.78 -0.94 -1.99
CA ASP A 88 -12.65 -1.18 -0.84
C ASP A 88 -13.64 -2.33 -1.08
N ARG A 89 -14.00 -2.59 -2.34
CA ARG A 89 -14.81 -3.77 -2.75
C ARG A 89 -13.96 -5.01 -3.07
N HIS A 90 -12.68 -4.82 -3.39
CA HIS A 90 -11.71 -5.86 -3.75
C HIS A 90 -10.44 -5.73 -2.89
N PRO A 91 -10.49 -6.08 -1.59
CA PRO A 91 -9.41 -5.78 -0.65
C PRO A 91 -8.09 -6.52 -0.94
N HIS A 92 -8.11 -7.56 -1.79
CA HIS A 92 -6.90 -8.22 -2.29
C HIS A 92 -6.18 -7.41 -3.37
N LEU A 93 -6.87 -6.48 -4.04
CA LEU A 93 -6.35 -5.72 -5.16
C LEU A 93 -5.38 -4.65 -4.67
N ARG A 94 -4.14 -4.69 -5.15
CA ARG A 94 -3.14 -3.65 -4.86
C ARG A 94 -3.14 -2.59 -5.95
N ILE A 95 -3.13 -1.33 -5.56
CA ILE A 95 -3.06 -0.20 -6.51
C ILE A 95 -1.71 0.48 -6.33
N LEU A 96 -0.97 0.62 -7.41
CA LEU A 96 0.35 1.24 -7.45
C LEU A 96 0.33 2.42 -8.42
N LEU A 97 0.93 3.54 -8.03
CA LEU A 97 1.18 4.66 -8.93
C LEU A 97 2.48 4.39 -9.71
N SER A 98 2.39 4.30 -11.03
CA SER A 98 3.58 4.24 -11.89
C SER A 98 4.06 5.66 -12.19
N VAL A 99 5.34 5.94 -11.91
CA VAL A 99 5.96 7.24 -12.18
C VAL A 99 6.82 7.13 -13.45
N GLY A 100 6.67 8.09 -14.38
CA GLY A 100 7.43 8.16 -15.61
C GLY A 100 6.73 7.58 -16.83
N GLY A 101 7.32 6.54 -17.42
CA GLY A 101 6.92 6.02 -18.74
C GLY A 101 7.66 6.70 -19.88
N TRP A 102 7.29 6.42 -21.12
CA TRP A 102 8.04 6.91 -22.30
C TRP A 102 8.20 8.44 -22.32
N THR A 103 7.14 9.17 -21.97
CA THR A 103 7.09 10.64 -22.08
C THR A 103 7.67 11.38 -20.87
N TRP A 104 7.62 10.79 -19.67
CA TRP A 104 7.87 11.51 -18.41
C TRP A 104 9.06 10.96 -17.61
N SER A 105 10.03 10.38 -18.31
CA SER A 105 11.24 9.83 -17.66
C SER A 105 12.46 10.74 -17.73
N GLU A 106 12.37 11.93 -18.32
CA GLU A 106 13.50 12.85 -18.53
C GLU A 106 14.20 13.24 -17.23
N ASN A 107 13.44 13.54 -16.17
CA ASN A 107 13.96 14.11 -14.92
C ASN A 107 14.43 13.06 -13.88
N PHE A 108 14.39 11.76 -14.20
CA PHE A 108 14.83 10.74 -13.24
C PHE A 108 16.32 10.80 -12.94
N SER A 109 17.15 11.22 -13.91
CA SER A 109 18.59 11.38 -13.69
C SER A 109 18.87 12.34 -12.55
N ASP A 110 18.21 13.49 -12.55
CA ASP A 110 18.40 14.56 -11.57
C ASP A 110 17.79 14.17 -10.21
N ALA A 111 16.58 13.61 -10.22
CA ALA A 111 15.91 13.10 -9.02
C ALA A 111 16.70 11.97 -8.32
N ALA A 112 17.57 11.25 -9.04
CA ALA A 112 18.42 10.20 -8.47
C ALA A 112 19.84 10.67 -8.09
N LEU A 113 20.25 11.86 -8.54
CA LEU A 113 21.65 12.29 -8.57
C LEU A 113 22.26 12.50 -7.17
N THR A 114 21.56 13.21 -6.29
CA THR A 114 22.07 13.58 -4.96
C THR A 114 21.27 12.89 -3.86
N GLU A 115 21.79 12.88 -2.64
CA GLU A 115 21.03 12.40 -1.48
C GLU A 115 19.77 13.23 -1.26
N GLU A 116 19.90 14.57 -1.33
CA GLU A 116 18.79 15.51 -1.21
C GLU A 116 17.70 15.31 -2.28
N SER A 117 18.09 15.10 -3.55
CA SER A 117 17.10 14.88 -4.62
C SER A 117 16.38 13.53 -4.48
N ARG A 118 17.10 12.48 -4.07
CA ARG A 118 16.48 11.17 -3.75
C ARG A 118 15.53 11.23 -2.56
N GLU A 119 15.87 12.00 -1.54
CA GLU A 119 14.99 12.22 -0.39
C GLU A 119 13.74 13.00 -0.79
N THR A 120 13.89 14.00 -1.65
CA THR A 120 12.75 14.77 -2.20
C THR A 120 11.83 13.87 -3.01
N PHE A 121 12.38 13.00 -3.86
CA PHE A 121 11.61 12.06 -4.67
C PHE A 121 10.84 11.02 -3.84
N ALA A 122 11.41 10.56 -2.73
CA ALA A 122 10.88 9.46 -1.93
C ALA A 122 9.85 9.89 -0.86
N ARG A 123 9.62 11.19 -0.67
CA ARG A 123 8.78 11.74 0.40
C ARG A 123 7.30 11.77 0.04
#